data_AF-A0A371PN08-F1
#
_entry.id   AF-A0A371PN08-F1
#
_cell.length_a   1.000
_cell.length_b   1.000
_cell.length_c   1.000
_cell.angle_alpha   90.00
_cell.angle_beta   90.00
_cell.angle_gamma   90.00
#
_symmetry.space_group_name_H-M   'P 1'
#
loop_
_entity.id
_entity.type
_entity.pdbx_description
1 polymer ?
#
loop_
_entity_poly.entity_id
_entity_poly.type
_entity_poly.pdbx_seq_one_letter_code
_entity_poly.pdbx_strand_id
1 'polypeptide(L)' 'MIMSANSRPEKELPIISKPANQALDLAGYYKLEQFTEVTEAELLKLHGMGPKGIRMLKAALQERGLSFAKKS' A
#
# COMPACT_ATOMS: atom_id res chain seq x y z
N MET A 1 -27.94 10.65 -13.86
CA MET A 1 -27.46 9.26 -13.92
C MET A 1 -26.05 9.27 -13.35
N ILE A 2 -25.92 8.73 -12.14
CA ILE A 2 -24.64 8.50 -11.46
C ILE A 2 -23.86 7.38 -12.17
N MET A 3 -22.53 7.39 -12.01
CA MET A 3 -21.56 6.34 -12.40
C MET A 3 -20.94 6.47 -13.80
N SER A 4 -19.72 7.02 -13.86
CA SER A 4 -18.65 6.75 -14.85
C SER A 4 -17.50 7.72 -14.57
N ALA A 5 -16.23 7.37 -14.38
CA ALA A 5 -15.54 6.09 -14.44
C ALA A 5 -14.27 6.24 -13.59
N ASN A 6 -14.14 5.50 -12.48
CA ASN A 6 -12.86 5.39 -11.80
C ASN A 6 -12.07 4.24 -12.44
N SER A 7 -11.73 4.41 -13.71
CA SER A 7 -11.00 3.43 -14.51
C SER A 7 -9.68 4.04 -14.94
N ARG A 8 -8.84 4.31 -13.94
CA ARG A 8 -7.39 4.30 -14.10
C ARG A 8 -6.85 3.53 -12.90
N PRO A 9 -6.10 2.43 -13.07
CA PRO A 9 -5.26 1.95 -11.99
C PRO A 9 -4.09 2.96 -11.87
N GLU A 10 -4.39 4.20 -11.51
CA GLU A 10 -3.41 5.14 -10.98
C GLU A 10 -2.96 4.51 -9.67
N LYS A 11 -1.84 3.80 -9.73
CA LYS A 11 -1.11 3.21 -8.62
C LYS A 11 -1.52 3.88 -7.31
N GLU A 12 -2.43 3.24 -6.56
CA GLU A 12 -3.05 3.85 -5.37
C GLU A 12 -2.08 3.94 -4.19
N LEU A 13 -0.83 3.53 -4.44
CA LEU A 13 0.25 3.53 -3.49
C LEU A 13 0.96 4.88 -3.48
N PRO A 14 1.20 5.46 -2.30
CA PRO A 14 1.99 6.68 -2.19
C PRO A 14 3.40 6.43 -2.74
N ILE A 15 3.98 7.44 -3.39
CA ILE A 15 5.37 7.35 -3.86
C ILE A 15 6.28 7.45 -2.62
N ILE A 16 6.82 6.31 -2.19
CA ILE A 16 7.65 6.22 -0.98
C ILE A 16 9.12 6.52 -1.31
N SER A 17 9.74 5.64 -2.09
CA SER A 17 11.15 5.65 -2.50
C SER A 17 11.33 4.71 -3.69
N LYS A 18 12.33 4.94 -4.56
CA LYS A 18 12.66 4.02 -5.67
C LYS A 18 12.77 2.53 -5.25
N PRO A 19 13.54 2.15 -4.21
CA PRO A 19 13.63 0.76 -3.77
C PRO A 19 12.32 0.23 -3.17
N ALA A 20 11.59 1.03 -2.40
CA ALA A 20 10.29 0.62 -1.85
C ALA A 20 9.27 0.37 -2.96
N ASN A 21 9.21 1.25 -3.96
CA ASN A 21 8.30 1.08 -5.08
C ASN A 21 8.63 -0.16 -5.91
N GLN A 22 9.92 -0.46 -6.09
CA GLN A 22 10.38 -1.68 -6.75
C GLN A 22 10.08 -2.92 -5.91
N ALA A 23 10.24 -2.86 -4.59
CA ALA A 23 9.90 -3.96 -3.69
C ALA A 23 8.40 -4.30 -3.73
N LEU A 24 7.54 -3.28 -3.78
CA LEU A 24 6.09 -3.47 -3.92
C LEU A 24 5.75 -4.08 -5.29
N ASP A 25 6.40 -3.62 -6.35
CA ASP A 25 6.22 -4.15 -7.71
C ASP A 25 6.66 -5.62 -7.81
N LEU A 26 7.85 -5.94 -7.29
CA LEU A 26 8.39 -7.31 -7.21
C LEU A 26 7.54 -8.22 -6.34
N ALA A 27 6.90 -7.68 -5.30
CA ALA A 27 6.02 -8.43 -4.42
C ALA A 27 4.56 -8.49 -4.94
N GLY A 28 4.27 -7.90 -6.10
CA GLY A 28 2.95 -7.93 -6.72
C GLY A 28 1.89 -7.08 -6.00
N TYR A 29 2.31 -6.11 -5.18
CA TYR A 29 1.43 -5.19 -4.51
C TYR A 29 1.24 -3.92 -5.35
N TYR A 30 0.04 -3.79 -5.92
CA TYR A 30 -0.33 -2.66 -6.78
C TYR A 30 -1.47 -1.83 -6.19
N LYS A 31 -2.21 -2.37 -5.21
CA LYS A 31 -3.39 -1.75 -4.62
C LYS A 31 -3.32 -1.71 -3.11
N LEU A 32 -3.83 -0.64 -2.51
CA LEU A 32 -3.95 -0.48 -1.05
C LEU A 32 -4.81 -1.59 -0.41
N GLU A 33 -5.81 -2.13 -1.12
CA GLU A 33 -6.66 -3.22 -0.63
C GLU A 33 -5.84 -4.47 -0.26
N GLN A 34 -4.81 -4.81 -1.04
CA GLN A 34 -3.94 -5.96 -0.74
C GLN A 34 -3.18 -5.75 0.58
N PHE A 35 -2.96 -4.49 0.99
CA PHE A 35 -2.32 -4.16 2.26
C PHE A 35 -3.26 -4.36 3.45
N THR A 36 -4.57 -4.49 3.23
CA THR A 36 -5.53 -4.83 4.29
C THR A 36 -5.48 -6.31 4.67
N GLU A 37 -4.93 -7.15 3.80
CA GLU A 37 -4.70 -8.59 4.03
C GLU A 37 -3.30 -8.89 4.59
N VAL A 38 -2.38 -7.92 4.54
CA VAL A 38 -1.02 -8.06 5.09
C VAL A 38 -0.78 -7.11 6.26
N THR A 39 0.18 -7.48 7.09
CA THR A 39 0.45 -6.80 8.36
C THR A 39 1.60 -5.80 8.19
N GLU A 40 1.66 -4.77 9.04
CA GLU A 40 2.80 -3.82 9.07
C GLU A 40 4.15 -4.56 9.18
N ALA A 41 4.20 -5.66 9.93
CA ALA A 41 5.42 -6.46 10.12
C ALA A 41 5.84 -7.24 8.86
N GLU A 42 4.90 -7.82 8.13
CA GLU A 42 5.18 -8.52 6.86
C GLU A 42 5.68 -7.54 5.79
N LEU A 43 5.06 -6.36 5.76
CA LEU A 43 5.48 -5.27 4.89
C LEU A 43 6.87 -4.73 5.25
N LEU A 44 7.21 -4.67 6.54
CA LEU A 44 8.53 -4.24 7.00
C LEU A 44 9.62 -5.29 6.70
N LYS A 45 9.25 -6.55 6.45
CA LYS A 45 10.16 -7.61 5.96
C LYS A 45 10.44 -7.49 4.46
N LEU A 46 9.63 -6.78 3.69
CA LEU A 46 9.89 -6.57 2.26
C LEU A 46 11.18 -5.77 2.08
N HIS A 47 12.09 -6.29 1.26
CA HIS A 47 13.40 -5.69 1.02
C HIS A 47 13.24 -4.28 0.41
N GLY A 48 13.52 -3.22 1.18
CA GLY A 48 13.38 -1.83 0.74
C GLY A 48 12.15 -1.10 1.29
N MET A 49 11.26 -1.78 2.01
CA MET A 49 10.17 -1.16 2.77
C MET A 49 10.63 -0.80 4.18
N GLY A 50 11.24 0.39 4.29
CA GLY A 50 11.62 0.95 5.59
C GLY A 50 10.41 1.42 6.42
N PRO A 51 10.61 1.76 7.71
CA PRO A 51 9.57 2.31 8.58
C PRO A 51 8.92 3.60 8.04
N LYS A 52 9.65 4.37 7.22
CA LYS A 52 9.10 5.51 6.48
C LYS A 52 8.04 5.08 5.47
N GLY A 53 8.25 3.95 4.79
CA GLY A 53 7.30 3.42 3.83
C GLY A 53 6.02 2.93 4.48
N ILE A 54 6.15 2.19 5.58
CA ILE A 54 4.99 1.77 6.38
C ILE A 54 4.16 2.98 6.83
N ARG A 55 4.81 4.05 7.33
CA ARG A 55 4.10 5.28 7.72
C ARG A 55 3.33 5.92 6.57
N MET A 56 3.92 6.01 5.38
CA MET A 56 3.24 6.59 4.21
C MET A 56 2.07 5.72 3.75
N LEU A 57 2.26 4.40 3.70
CA LEU A 57 1.18 3.45 3.41
C LEU A 57 0.07 3.51 4.46
N LYS A 58 0.41 3.62 5.74
CA LYS A 58 -0.55 3.78 6.84
C LYS A 58 -1.38 5.03 6.66
N ALA A 59 -0.74 6.16 6.35
CA ALA A 59 -1.44 7.41 6.10
C ALA A 59 -2.39 7.28 4.91
N ALA A 60 -1.92 6.72 3.78
CA ALA A 60 -2.75 6.51 2.58
C ALA A 60 -3.92 5.54 2.83
N LEU A 61 -3.72 4.50 3.64
CA LEU A 61 -4.79 3.60 4.07
C LEU A 61 -5.81 4.35 4.94
N GLN A 62 -5.35 5.11 5.94
CA GLN A 62 -6.22 5.87 6.83
C GLN A 62 -7.03 6.95 6.11
N GLU A 63 -6.45 7.62 5.10
CA GLU A 63 -7.18 8.57 4.24
C GLU A 63 -8.36 7.92 3.51
N ARG A 64 -8.29 6.61 3.28
CA ARG A 64 -9.36 5.81 2.66
C ARG A 64 -10.21 5.05 3.67
N GLY A 65 -9.97 5.23 4.97
CA GLY A 65 -10.65 4.49 6.03
C GLY A 65 -10.24 3.00 6.11
N LEU A 66 -9.15 2.62 5.43
CA LEU A 66 -8.57 1.28 5.45
C LEU A 66 -7.48 1.20 6.52
N SER A 67 -7.13 -0.03 6.90
CA SER A 67 -6.03 -0.30 7.83
C SER A 67 -5.36 -1.62 7.48
N PHE A 68 -4.09 -1.77 7.86
CA PHE A 68 -3.37 -3.03 7.67
C PHE A 68 -4.04 -4.18 8.43
N ALA A 69 -3.79 -5.41 7.97
CA ALA A 69 -4.21 -6.58 8.70
C ALA A 69 -3.63 -6.53 10.13
N LYS A 70 -4.53 -6.55 11.11
CA LYS A 70 -4.15 -6.65 12.51
C LYS A 70 -3.85 -8.12 12.79
N LYS A 71 -2.58 -8.53 12.71
CA LYS A 71 -2.19 -9.81 13.31
C LYS A 71 -2.31 -9.64 14.82
N SER A 72 -3.36 -10.24 15.39
CA SER A 72 -3.42 -10.55 16.83
C SER A 72 -2.39 -11.61 17.19
#